data_AF-A0A2N1P523-F1
#
_entry.id   AF-A0A2N1P523-F1
#
_cell.length_a   1.000
_cell.length_b   1.000
_cell.length_c   1.000
_cell.angle_alpha   90.00
_cell.angle_beta   90.00
_cell.angle_gamma   90.00
#
_symmetry.space_group_name_H-M   'P 1'
#
loop_
_entity.id
_entity.type
_entity.pdbx_description
1 polymer ?
#
loop_
_entity_poly.entity_id
_entity_poly.type
_entity_poly.pdbx_seq_one_letter_code
_entity_poly.pdbx_strand_id
1 'polypeptide(L)'
;MDILTNSPFEFKVFVYLSGLIAAALFFTMAGIRDLRTRRFEGFLYITLAAFFIFAHLIFIMSSGDESSILGYINNISLTGWIIILFAPALISLYVLFGLFNFIRLRFFEGFIKIFIGTAMVILLYTLGHDWPELVKVLVILICSIVWFNFELSTVEEYG
;
A
#
# COMPACT_ATOMS: atom_id res chain seq x y z
N MET A 1 -1.36 -30.56 21.84
CA MET A 1 -2.46 -29.62 22.15
C MET A 1 -2.23 -28.40 21.26
N ASP A 2 -2.31 -28.62 19.95
CA ASP A 2 -1.63 -27.79 18.93
C ASP A 2 -2.58 -27.34 17.81
N ILE A 3 -3.83 -27.02 18.17
CA ILE A 3 -4.88 -26.62 17.21
C ILE A 3 -5.10 -25.09 17.23
N LEU A 4 -4.37 -24.34 18.06
CA LEU A 4 -4.60 -22.89 18.26
C LEU A 4 -3.55 -21.97 17.61
N THR A 5 -2.47 -22.49 17.02
CA THR A 5 -1.39 -21.67 16.41
C THR A 5 -1.71 -21.12 15.01
N ASN A 6 -2.89 -21.44 14.48
CA ASN A 6 -3.40 -20.92 13.21
C ASN A 6 -4.65 -20.06 13.42
N SER A 7 -4.81 -19.44 14.60
CA SER A 7 -5.96 -18.58 14.85
C SER A 7 -5.79 -17.22 14.15
N PRO A 8 -6.84 -16.67 13.49
CA PRO A 8 -6.80 -15.32 12.91
C PRO A 8 -6.68 -14.22 13.97
N PHE A 9 -6.74 -14.58 15.26
CA PHE A 9 -6.59 -13.71 16.42
C PHE A 9 -5.17 -13.67 16.98
N GLU A 10 -4.21 -14.36 16.35
CA GLU A 10 -2.81 -14.12 16.67
C GLU A 10 -2.44 -12.66 16.37
N PHE A 11 -1.72 -12.02 17.31
CA PHE A 11 -1.44 -10.59 17.29
C PHE A 11 -0.89 -10.09 15.95
N LYS A 12 -0.02 -10.87 15.30
CA LYS A 12 0.56 -10.52 13.98
C LYS A 12 -0.48 -10.53 12.87
N VAL A 13 -1.32 -11.55 12.83
CA VAL A 13 -2.41 -11.69 11.84
C VAL A 13 -3.46 -10.60 12.05
N PHE A 14 -3.73 -10.25 13.32
CA PHE A 14 -4.61 -9.14 13.68
C PHE A 14 -4.05 -7.79 13.21
N VAL A 15 -2.76 -7.52 13.41
CA VAL A 15 -2.10 -6.30 12.93
C VAL A 15 -2.14 -6.22 11.39
N TYR A 16 -1.97 -7.34 10.71
CA TYR A 16 -2.10 -7.42 9.25
C TYR A 16 -3.52 -7.09 8.77
N LEU A 17 -4.52 -7.77 9.31
CA LEU A 17 -5.93 -7.59 8.98
C LEU A 17 -6.40 -6.17 9.27
N SER A 18 -6.01 -5.61 10.42
CA SER A 18 -6.30 -4.22 10.77
C SER A 18 -5.57 -3.22 9.88
N GLY A 19 -4.34 -3.50 9.45
CA GLY A 19 -3.61 -2.70 8.46
C GLY A 19 -4.32 -2.63 7.11
N LEU A 20 -4.83 -3.77 6.61
CA LEU A 20 -5.62 -3.80 5.38
C LEU A 20 -6.92 -3.00 5.51
N ILE A 21 -7.63 -3.13 6.65
CA ILE A 21 -8.85 -2.34 6.89
C ILE A 21 -8.54 -0.84 6.99
N ALA A 22 -7.45 -0.48 7.66
CA ALA A 22 -7.03 0.92 7.82
C ALA A 22 -6.67 1.54 6.47
N ALA A 23 -5.93 0.80 5.62
CA ALA A 23 -5.64 1.21 4.26
C ALA A 23 -6.92 1.37 3.43
N ALA A 24 -7.84 0.40 3.49
CA ALA A 24 -9.13 0.48 2.80
C ALA A 24 -9.95 1.71 3.21
N LEU A 25 -10.06 1.98 4.51
CA LEU A 25 -10.77 3.13 5.04
C LEU A 25 -10.10 4.45 4.63
N PHE A 26 -8.77 4.51 4.70
CA PHE A 26 -8.00 5.67 4.28
C PHE A 26 -8.25 5.99 2.80
N PHE A 27 -8.10 5.00 1.92
CA PHE A 27 -8.33 5.19 0.48
C PHE A 27 -9.80 5.45 0.15
N THR A 28 -10.75 4.88 0.90
CA THR A 28 -12.17 5.21 0.76
C THR A 28 -12.42 6.67 1.10
N MET A 29 -11.88 7.16 2.23
CA MET A 29 -12.03 8.55 2.65
C MET A 29 -11.40 9.51 1.64
N ALA A 30 -10.18 9.22 1.17
CA ALA A 30 -9.51 9.99 0.14
C ALA A 30 -10.31 10.00 -1.18
N GLY A 31 -10.80 8.83 -1.60
CA GLY A 31 -11.59 8.69 -2.82
C GLY A 31 -12.91 9.45 -2.78
N ILE A 32 -13.67 9.34 -1.68
CA ILE A 32 -14.91 10.08 -1.48
C ILE A 32 -14.66 11.58 -1.47
N ARG A 33 -13.61 12.04 -0.77
CA ARG A 33 -13.24 13.47 -0.72
C ARG A 33 -12.96 14.00 -2.12
N ASP A 34 -12.16 13.28 -2.90
CA ASP A 34 -11.73 13.73 -4.21
C ASP A 34 -12.89 13.71 -5.23
N LEU A 35 -13.74 12.67 -5.20
CA LEU A 35 -14.97 12.62 -6.00
C LEU A 35 -15.93 13.76 -5.65
N ARG A 36 -16.04 14.14 -4.36
CA ARG A 36 -16.84 15.29 -3.93
C ARG A 36 -16.33 16.60 -4.53
N THR A 37 -15.01 16.72 -4.70
CA THR A 37 -14.36 17.85 -5.38
C THR A 37 -14.31 17.71 -6.92
N ARG A 38 -15.05 16.75 -7.50
CA ARG A 38 -15.07 16.43 -8.94
C ARG A 38 -13.70 16.08 -9.52
N ARG A 39 -12.78 15.59 -8.68
CA ARG A 39 -11.50 15.05 -9.13
C ARG A 39 -11.65 13.57 -9.45
N PHE A 40 -11.37 13.23 -10.71
CA PHE A 40 -11.44 11.84 -11.19
C PHE A 40 -10.39 10.92 -10.54
N GLU A 41 -9.34 11.48 -9.91
CA GLU A 41 -8.40 10.75 -9.03
C GLU A 41 -9.13 9.93 -7.95
N GLY A 42 -10.29 10.42 -7.49
CA GLY A 42 -11.08 9.72 -6.48
C GLY A 42 -11.52 8.32 -6.89
N PHE A 43 -11.68 8.04 -8.19
CA PHE A 43 -11.98 6.68 -8.67
C PHE A 43 -10.82 5.73 -8.43
N LEU A 44 -9.57 6.16 -8.63
CA LEU A 44 -8.38 5.32 -8.38
C LEU A 44 -8.29 4.97 -6.89
N TYR A 45 -8.57 5.94 -6.01
CA TYR A 45 -8.61 5.69 -4.57
C TYR A 45 -9.72 4.73 -4.16
N ILE A 46 -10.92 4.83 -4.75
CA ILE A 46 -11.99 3.86 -4.49
C ILE A 46 -11.63 2.46 -5.03
N THR A 47 -11.01 2.36 -6.21
CA THR A 47 -10.52 1.07 -6.73
C THR A 47 -9.48 0.46 -5.81
N LEU A 48 -8.56 1.25 -5.27
CA LEU A 48 -7.58 0.79 -4.29
C LEU A 48 -8.24 0.33 -3.00
N ALA A 49 -9.21 1.09 -2.49
CA ALA A 49 -9.97 0.70 -1.30
C ALA A 49 -10.67 -0.64 -1.51
N ALA A 50 -11.32 -0.84 -2.66
CA ALA A 50 -11.96 -2.10 -3.02
C ALA A 50 -10.94 -3.26 -3.07
N PHE A 51 -9.74 -3.02 -3.60
CA PHE A 51 -8.65 -4.01 -3.59
C PHE A 51 -8.25 -4.40 -2.16
N PHE A 52 -8.06 -3.44 -1.25
CA PHE A 52 -7.70 -3.74 0.14
C PHE A 52 -8.81 -4.48 0.90
N ILE A 53 -10.09 -4.12 0.67
CA ILE A 53 -11.24 -4.85 1.22
C ILE A 53 -11.28 -6.28 0.68
N PHE A 54 -11.06 -6.46 -0.62
CA PHE A 54 -11.06 -7.77 -1.25
C PHE A 54 -9.91 -8.65 -0.74
N ALA A 55 -8.71 -8.09 -0.62
CA ALA A 55 -7.57 -8.77 -0.02
C ALA A 55 -7.86 -9.18 1.44
N HIS A 56 -8.50 -8.29 2.22
CA HIS A 56 -8.90 -8.57 3.59
C HIS A 56 -9.94 -9.70 3.68
N LEU A 57 -10.94 -9.70 2.80
CA LEU A 57 -11.99 -10.73 2.75
C LEU A 57 -11.44 -12.10 2.32
N ILE A 58 -10.58 -12.15 1.30
CA ILE A 58 -9.87 -13.39 0.92
C ILE A 58 -9.11 -13.93 2.12
N PHE A 59 -8.45 -13.05 2.88
CA PHE A 59 -7.67 -13.44 4.04
C PHE A 59 -8.52 -14.06 5.15
N ILE A 60 -9.66 -13.43 5.47
CA ILE A 60 -10.62 -13.98 6.44
C ILE A 60 -11.20 -15.30 5.95
N MET A 61 -11.58 -15.41 4.68
CA MET A 61 -12.15 -16.65 4.13
C MET A 61 -11.13 -17.80 4.10
N SER A 62 -9.85 -17.49 3.86
CA SER A 62 -8.75 -18.45 3.91
C SER A 62 -8.47 -18.98 5.33
N SER A 63 -9.00 -18.34 6.37
CA SER A 63 -8.76 -18.72 7.78
C SER A 63 -9.50 -19.94 8.29
N GLY A 64 -10.44 -20.46 7.52
CA GLY A 64 -11.17 -21.69 7.87
C GLY A 64 -10.51 -22.98 7.37
N ASP A 65 -9.73 -22.92 6.29
CA ASP A 65 -9.03 -24.08 5.74
C ASP A 65 -7.59 -24.12 6.29
N GLU A 66 -6.97 -25.29 6.35
CA GLU A 66 -5.52 -25.52 6.61
C GLU A 66 -4.63 -24.88 5.51
N SER A 67 -4.88 -23.61 5.20
CA SER A 67 -4.33 -22.91 4.08
C SER A 67 -2.98 -22.33 4.46
N SER A 68 -1.99 -22.70 3.65
CA SER A 68 -0.59 -22.30 3.71
C SER A 68 -0.36 -20.77 3.79
N ILE A 69 -1.36 -19.95 3.48
CA ILE A 69 -1.29 -18.50 3.44
C ILE A 69 -1.22 -17.89 4.85
N LEU A 70 -2.01 -18.40 5.80
CA LEU A 70 -1.97 -17.92 7.19
C LEU A 70 -0.69 -18.37 7.90
N GLY A 71 -0.26 -19.61 7.67
CA GLY A 71 1.04 -20.09 8.14
C GLY A 71 2.20 -19.26 7.56
N TYR A 72 2.11 -18.83 6.30
CA TYR A 72 3.12 -17.97 5.69
C TYR A 72 3.17 -16.58 6.34
N ILE A 73 2.02 -15.94 6.58
CA ILE A 73 1.98 -14.60 7.20
C ILE A 73 2.30 -14.63 8.68
N ASN A 74 1.99 -15.71 9.40
CA ASN A 74 2.40 -15.84 10.79
C ASN A 74 3.93 -15.91 10.95
N ASN A 75 4.61 -16.43 9.93
CA ASN A 75 6.06 -16.48 9.82
C ASN A 75 6.69 -15.19 9.27
N ILE A 76 5.90 -14.27 8.69
CA ILE A 76 6.41 -12.99 8.20
C ILE A 76 6.58 -12.01 9.38
N SER A 77 7.77 -11.41 9.48
CA SER A 77 8.02 -10.30 10.40
C SER A 77 7.25 -9.05 9.96
N LEU A 78 6.92 -8.14 10.89
CA LEU A 78 6.25 -6.88 10.56
C LEU A 78 7.06 -6.05 9.55
N THR A 79 8.38 -6.08 9.66
CA THR A 79 9.31 -5.48 8.70
C THR A 79 9.24 -6.17 7.32
N GLY A 80 9.18 -7.51 7.29
CA GLY A 80 8.94 -8.28 6.08
C GLY A 80 7.61 -7.94 5.41
N TRP A 81 6.56 -7.68 6.19
CA TRP A 81 5.27 -7.22 5.67
C TRP A 81 5.38 -5.87 4.94
N ILE A 82 6.05 -4.89 5.55
CA ILE A 82 6.25 -3.58 4.94
C ILE A 82 7.00 -3.72 3.60
N ILE A 83 8.03 -4.58 3.56
CA ILE A 83 8.86 -4.75 2.37
C ILE A 83 8.13 -5.53 1.27
N ILE A 84 7.48 -6.64 1.61
CA ILE A 84 6.92 -7.58 0.63
C ILE A 84 5.56 -7.11 0.10
N LEU A 85 4.76 -6.42 0.91
CA LEU A 85 3.38 -6.07 0.55
C LEU A 85 3.17 -4.57 0.43
N PHE A 86 3.61 -3.79 1.42
CA PHE A 86 3.39 -2.35 1.38
C PHE A 86 4.24 -1.67 0.31
N ALA A 87 5.50 -2.09 0.13
CA ALA A 87 6.38 -1.49 -0.88
C ALA A 87 5.85 -1.66 -2.32
N PRO A 88 5.43 -2.87 -2.78
CA PRO A 88 4.86 -3.02 -4.12
C PRO A 88 3.54 -2.27 -4.30
N ALA A 89 2.72 -2.16 -3.25
CA ALA A 89 1.49 -1.36 -3.29
C ALA A 89 1.81 0.13 -3.48
N LEU A 90 2.79 0.66 -2.73
CA LEU A 90 3.22 2.06 -2.84
C LEU A 90 3.87 2.35 -4.21
N ILE A 91 4.68 1.43 -4.73
CA ILE A 91 5.26 1.55 -6.09
C ILE A 91 4.15 1.57 -7.14
N SER A 92 3.18 0.67 -7.03
CA SER A 92 2.04 0.59 -7.95
C SER A 92 1.21 1.88 -7.92
N LEU A 93 1.01 2.46 -6.74
CA LEU A 93 0.40 3.77 -6.56
C LEU A 93 1.15 4.86 -7.33
N TYR A 94 2.47 4.98 -7.13
CA TYR A 94 3.30 5.93 -7.84
C TYR A 94 3.19 5.82 -9.36
N VAL A 95 3.23 4.59 -9.88
CA VAL A 95 3.14 4.34 -11.32
C VAL A 95 1.74 4.64 -11.84
N LEU A 96 0.68 4.14 -11.19
CA LEU A 96 -0.70 4.32 -11.66
C LEU A 96 -1.12 5.79 -11.66
N PHE A 97 -0.85 6.52 -10.58
CA PHE A 97 -1.14 7.96 -10.53
C PHE A 97 -0.22 8.76 -11.44
N GLY A 98 1.04 8.33 -11.60
CA GLY A 98 1.94 8.91 -12.57
C GLY A 98 1.35 8.84 -13.98
N LEU A 99 0.94 7.64 -14.42
CA LEU A 99 0.27 7.41 -15.71
C LEU A 99 -1.04 8.20 -15.83
N PHE A 100 -1.84 8.25 -14.76
CA PHE A 100 -3.08 9.02 -14.76
C PHE A 100 -2.82 10.53 -14.95
N ASN A 101 -1.77 11.07 -14.34
CA ASN A 101 -1.38 12.46 -14.52
C ASN A 101 -0.92 12.75 -15.96
N PHE A 102 -0.28 11.81 -16.65
CA PHE A 102 0.01 11.93 -18.09
C PHE A 102 -1.29 12.04 -18.92
N ILE A 103 -2.31 11.23 -18.62
CA ILE A 103 -3.61 11.28 -19.31
C ILE A 103 -4.28 12.66 -19.09
N ARG A 104 -4.09 13.26 -17.92
CA ARG A 104 -4.60 14.60 -17.58
C ARG A 104 -3.73 15.76 -18.09
N LEU A 105 -2.73 15.49 -18.93
CA LEU A 105 -1.77 16.48 -19.45
C LEU A 105 -0.93 17.17 -18.35
N ARG A 106 -0.88 16.61 -17.14
CA ARG A 106 -0.01 17.05 -16.04
C ARG A 106 1.33 16.32 -16.11
N PHE A 107 2.05 16.54 -17.20
CA PHE A 107 3.27 15.79 -17.53
C PHE A 107 4.35 15.85 -16.44
N PHE A 108 4.56 17.00 -15.81
CA PHE A 108 5.59 17.15 -14.78
C PHE A 108 5.28 16.36 -13.51
N GLU A 109 4.06 16.48 -12.99
CA GLU A 109 3.61 15.67 -11.84
C GLU A 109 3.63 14.17 -12.15
N GLY A 110 3.18 13.80 -13.35
CA GLY A 110 3.20 12.41 -13.81
C GLY A 110 4.61 11.84 -13.86
N PHE A 111 5.55 12.59 -14.45
CA PHE A 111 6.95 12.18 -14.54
C PHE A 111 7.59 12.02 -13.16
N ILE A 112 7.37 12.96 -12.24
CA ILE A 112 7.89 12.86 -10.86
C ILE A 112 7.35 11.61 -10.16
N LYS A 113 6.04 11.36 -10.24
CA LYS A 113 5.43 10.18 -9.60
C LYS A 113 6.00 8.87 -10.17
N ILE A 114 6.12 8.75 -11.50
CA ILE A 114 6.74 7.56 -12.13
C ILE A 114 8.22 7.43 -11.75
N PHE A 115 8.97 8.54 -11.75
CA PHE A 115 10.38 8.55 -11.40
C PHE A 115 10.60 8.06 -9.96
N ILE A 116 9.81 8.55 -8.99
CA ILE A 116 9.91 8.12 -7.59
C ILE A 116 9.55 6.64 -7.45
N GLY A 117 8.46 6.18 -8.09
CA GLY A 117 8.08 4.76 -8.05
C GLY A 117 9.17 3.85 -8.62
N THR A 118 9.77 4.25 -9.75
CA THR A 118 10.85 3.49 -10.39
C THR A 118 12.15 3.54 -9.58
N ALA A 119 12.49 4.70 -9.02
CA ALA A 119 13.64 4.85 -8.13
C ALA A 119 13.49 3.98 -6.88
N MET A 120 12.29 3.88 -6.32
CA MET A 120 12.00 3.01 -5.19
C MET A 120 12.20 1.52 -5.54
N VAL A 121 11.78 1.08 -6.73
CA VAL A 121 12.08 -0.28 -7.24
C VAL A 121 13.59 -0.52 -7.30
N ILE A 122 14.33 0.42 -7.90
CA ILE A 122 15.78 0.30 -8.06
C ILE A 122 16.48 0.28 -6.70
N LEU A 123 16.07 1.14 -5.76
CA LEU A 123 16.64 1.20 -4.42
C LEU A 123 16.39 -0.08 -3.62
N LEU A 124 15.18 -0.62 -3.66
CA LEU A 124 14.86 -1.88 -2.97
C LEU A 124 15.59 -3.07 -3.61
N TYR A 125 15.73 -3.07 -4.94
CA TYR A 125 16.48 -4.09 -5.66
C TYR A 125 17.98 -4.02 -5.36
N THR A 126 18.57 -2.82 -5.36
CA THR A 126 20.01 -2.60 -5.11
C THR A 126 20.41 -2.85 -3.67
N LEU A 127 19.53 -2.57 -2.70
CA LEU A 127 19.73 -2.98 -1.31
C LEU A 127 19.77 -4.52 -1.17
N GLY A 128 19.18 -5.27 -2.09
CA GLY A 128 19.28 -6.74 -2.13
C GLY A 128 18.81 -7.41 -0.84
N HIS A 129 19.19 -8.67 -0.61
CA HIS A 129 18.83 -9.38 0.62
C HIS A 129 19.75 -8.99 1.79
N ASP A 130 21.00 -8.66 1.51
CA ASP A 130 22.09 -8.52 2.50
C ASP A 130 21.95 -7.27 3.39
N TRP A 131 21.19 -6.27 2.97
CA TRP A 131 20.99 -5.06 3.76
C TRP A 131 19.92 -5.23 4.84
N PRO A 132 20.11 -4.57 6.01
CA PRO A 132 19.16 -4.65 7.12
C PRO A 132 17.74 -4.25 6.71
N GLU A 133 16.75 -5.03 7.15
CA GLU A 133 15.34 -4.78 6.84
C GLU A 133 14.88 -3.38 7.26
N LEU A 134 15.41 -2.87 8.37
CA LEU A 134 15.11 -1.52 8.86
C LEU A 134 15.47 -0.43 7.84
N VAL A 135 16.56 -0.58 7.09
CA VAL A 135 16.97 0.40 6.07
C VAL A 135 15.96 0.42 4.93
N LYS A 136 15.48 -0.75 4.50
CA LYS A 136 14.44 -0.88 3.47
C LYS A 136 13.13 -0.24 3.94
N VAL A 137 12.73 -0.51 5.18
CA VAL A 137 11.55 0.10 5.80
C VAL A 137 11.66 1.63 5.85
N LEU A 138 12.82 2.18 6.18
CA LEU A 138 13.04 3.64 6.17
C LEU A 138 12.88 4.24 4.78
N VAL A 139 13.42 3.60 3.73
CA VAL A 139 13.21 4.05 2.34
C VAL A 139 11.72 4.07 2.00
N ILE A 140 10.99 3.00 2.35
CA ILE A 140 9.56 2.88 2.10
C ILE A 140 8.77 3.98 2.85
N LEU A 141 9.14 4.26 4.12
CA LEU A 141 8.53 5.33 4.90
C LEU A 141 8.80 6.72 4.32
N ILE A 142 10.03 7.00 3.90
CA ILE A 142 10.38 8.27 3.25
C ILE A 142 9.55 8.44 1.98
N CYS A 143 9.49 7.42 1.12
CA CYS A 143 8.63 7.45 -0.07
C CYS A 143 7.15 7.65 0.31
N SER A 144 6.66 7.02 1.38
CA SER A 144 5.28 7.23 1.82
C SER A 144 5.03 8.67 2.29
N ILE A 145 5.96 9.29 3.01
CA ILE A 145 5.86 10.70 3.42
C ILE A 145 5.85 11.62 2.20
N VAL A 146 6.75 11.36 1.24
CA VAL A 146 6.80 12.12 -0.02
C VAL A 146 5.49 11.99 -0.80
N TRP A 147 4.92 10.78 -0.85
CA TRP A 147 3.59 10.55 -1.44
C TRP A 147 2.51 11.41 -0.79
N PHE A 148 2.43 11.39 0.55
CA PHE A 148 1.46 12.20 1.29
C PHE A 148 1.66 13.70 1.04
N ASN A 149 2.90 14.18 0.99
CA ASN A 149 3.18 15.59 0.71
C ASN A 149 2.71 15.99 -0.69
N PHE A 150 2.98 15.20 -1.73
CA PHE A 150 2.49 15.50 -3.08
C PHE A 150 0.96 15.53 -3.16
N GLU A 151 0.30 14.62 -2.44
CA GLU A 151 -1.16 14.55 -2.46
C GLU A 151 -1.82 15.62 -1.59
N LEU A 152 -1.15 16.09 -0.53
CA LEU A 152 -1.61 17.20 0.30
C LEU A 152 -1.36 18.55 -0.38
N SER A 153 -0.20 18.74 -1.02
CA SER A 153 0.13 20.00 -1.69
C SER A 153 -0.77 20.29 -2.90
N THR A 154 -1.19 19.25 -3.62
CA THR A 154 -2.16 19.38 -4.73
C THR A 154 -3.58 19.72 -4.26
N VAL A 155 -3.87 19.67 -2.95
CA VAL A 155 -5.13 20.17 -2.38
C VAL A 155 -5.08 21.69 -2.18
N GLU A 156 -3.92 22.28 -1.88
CA GLU A 156 -3.79 23.70 -1.54
C GLU A 156 -3.76 24.63 -2.77
N GLU A 157 -3.19 24.22 -3.91
CA GLU A 157 -3.10 25.07 -5.11
C GLU A 157 -4.44 25.35 -5.82
N TYR A 158 -5.55 24.76 -5.35
CA TYR A 158 -6.89 24.93 -5.93
C TYR A 158 -7.93 25.43 -4.91
N GLY A 159 -7.48 25.90 -3.74
CA GLY A 159 -8.31 26.57 -2.74
C GLY A 159 -8.54 28.06 -3.03
#